data_AF-A0ABC8LIU9-F1
#
_entry.id   AF-A0ABC8LIU9-F1
#
_cell.length_a   1.000
_cell.length_b   1.000
_cell.length_c   1.000
_cell.angle_alpha   90.00
_cell.angle_beta   90.00
_cell.angle_gamma   90.00
#
_symmetry.space_group_name_H-M   'P 1'
#
loop_
_entity.id
_entity.type
_entity.pdbx_description
1 polymer ?
#
loop_
_entity_poly.entity_id
_entity_poly.type
_entity_poly.pdbx_seq_one_letter_code
_entity_poly.pdbx_strand_id
1 'polypeptide(L)'
;MDELVKMKRLADKNKIQVIPIFYKVRARDVRRQTGEFGDNFWNLAKASSGDQIKKWKEALECISGKMGLSLKNKSCEADFIKEIVKEVVRVIAATGLKEEEENHFEKKRRKDCNCSCELPDFKRSKPEKVVM
;
A
#
# COMPACT_ATOMS: atom_id res chain seq x y z
N MET A 1 1.65 -13.80 5.99
CA MET A 1 1.96 -12.36 5.78
C MET A 1 3.34 -12.15 5.14
N ASP A 2 4.26 -13.11 5.21
CA ASP A 2 5.63 -12.95 4.70
C ASP A 2 5.72 -12.84 3.17
N GLU A 3 4.78 -13.43 2.45
CA GLU A 3 4.65 -13.23 0.99
C GLU A 3 4.45 -11.75 0.64
N LEU A 4 3.63 -11.02 1.40
CA LEU A 4 3.41 -9.59 1.19
C LEU A 4 4.69 -8.78 1.45
N VAL A 5 5.48 -9.17 2.44
CA VAL A 5 6.81 -8.57 2.71
C VAL A 5 7.76 -8.83 1.54
N LYS A 6 7.77 -10.05 1.00
CA LYS A 6 8.57 -10.41 -0.18
C LYS A 6 8.13 -9.60 -1.41
N MET A 7 6.82 -9.47 -1.64
CA MET A 7 6.26 -8.65 -2.72
C MET A 7 6.66 -7.19 -2.58
N LYS A 8 6.53 -6.59 -1.39
CA LYS A 8 7.00 -5.23 -1.11
C LYS A 8 8.47 -5.08 -1.48
N ARG A 9 9.34 -5.97 -0.99
CA ARG A 9 10.78 -5.95 -1.28
C ARG A 9 11.08 -6.04 -2.78
N LEU A 10 10.36 -6.86 -3.54
CA LEU A 10 10.57 -6.97 -4.99
C LEU A 10 10.02 -5.76 -5.74
N ALA A 11 8.89 -5.22 -5.31
CA ALA A 11 8.28 -4.04 -5.90
C ALA A 11 9.13 -2.78 -5.65
N ASP A 12 9.71 -2.62 -4.45
CA ASP A 12 10.64 -1.52 -4.12
C ASP A 12 11.91 -1.57 -4.99
N LYS A 13 12.28 -2.77 -5.48
CA LYS A 13 13.38 -2.99 -6.42
C LYS A 13 12.95 -2.92 -7.89
N ASN A 14 11.71 -2.51 -8.17
CA ASN A 14 11.11 -2.47 -9.50
C ASN A 14 11.20 -3.81 -10.27
N LYS A 15 11.30 -4.94 -9.56
CA LYS A 15 11.39 -6.28 -10.17
C LYS A 15 10.04 -6.88 -10.52
N ILE A 16 8.99 -6.42 -9.84
CA ILE A 16 7.61 -6.85 -10.09
C ILE A 16 6.68 -5.65 -10.04
N GLN A 17 5.61 -5.69 -10.82
CA GLN A 17 4.45 -4.83 -10.64
C GLN A 17 3.46 -5.56 -9.72
N VAL A 18 2.88 -4.82 -8.77
CA VAL A 18 1.86 -5.37 -7.85
C VAL A 18 0.55 -4.64 -8.09
N ILE A 19 -0.54 -5.40 -8.24
CA ILE A 19 -1.90 -4.91 -8.39
C ILE A 19 -2.69 -5.41 -7.16
N PRO A 20 -2.96 -4.55 -6.16
CA PRO A 20 -3.77 -4.94 -5.01
C PRO A 20 -5.22 -5.22 -5.41
N ILE A 21 -5.75 -6.36 -4.96
CA ILE A 21 -7.17 -6.73 -5.11
C ILE A 21 -7.80 -6.78 -3.71
N PHE A 22 -8.79 -5.92 -3.47
CA PHE A 22 -9.52 -5.85 -2.21
C PHE A 22 -10.87 -6.55 -2.37
N TYR A 23 -10.94 -7.81 -1.98
CA TYR A 23 -12.16 -8.61 -2.10
C TYR A 23 -13.04 -8.46 -0.86
N LYS A 24 -14.19 -7.77 -0.98
CA LYS A 24 -15.16 -7.56 0.11
C LYS A 24 -14.54 -6.98 1.40
N VAL A 25 -13.42 -6.27 1.25
CA VAL A 25 -12.70 -5.59 2.33
C VAL A 25 -12.43 -4.15 1.90
N ARG A 26 -12.46 -3.20 2.83
CA ARG A 26 -12.11 -1.81 2.53
C ARG A 26 -10.59 -1.69 2.49
N ALA A 27 -10.05 -1.12 1.41
CA ALA A 27 -8.62 -0.84 1.29
C ALA A 27 -8.05 -0.05 2.47
N ARG A 28 -8.84 0.90 3.03
CA ARG A 28 -8.47 1.65 4.24
C ARG A 28 -8.22 0.74 5.44
N ASP A 29 -9.08 -0.26 5.64
CA ASP A 29 -9.00 -1.19 6.76
C ASP A 29 -7.79 -2.11 6.65
N VAL A 30 -7.45 -2.53 5.41
CA VAL A 30 -6.20 -3.24 5.12
C VAL A 30 -4.98 -2.36 5.38
N ARG A 31 -5.00 -1.11 4.89
CA ARG A 31 -3.88 -0.14 5.01
C ARG A 31 -3.56 0.22 6.44
N ARG A 32 -4.59 0.43 7.27
CA ARG A 32 -4.45 0.90 8.65
C ARG A 32 -4.61 -0.22 9.69
N GLN A 33 -4.87 -1.46 9.24
CA GLN A 33 -5.16 -2.61 10.10
C GLN A 33 -6.29 -2.29 11.09
N THR A 34 -7.41 -1.82 10.56
CA THR A 34 -8.64 -1.46 11.29
C THR A 34 -9.82 -2.34 10.86
N GLY A 35 -10.94 -2.28 11.60
CA GLY A 35 -12.13 -3.08 11.33
C GLY A 35 -11.87 -4.59 11.43
N GLU A 36 -12.72 -5.39 10.78
CA GLU A 36 -12.63 -6.86 10.82
C GLU A 36 -11.27 -7.39 10.32
N PHE A 37 -10.69 -6.75 9.31
CA PHE A 37 -9.34 -7.10 8.85
C PHE A 37 -8.29 -6.85 9.95
N GLY A 38 -8.38 -5.69 10.61
CA GLY A 38 -7.52 -5.31 11.73
C GLY A 38 -7.61 -6.27 12.90
N ASP A 39 -8.82 -6.65 13.30
CA ASP A 39 -9.04 -7.57 14.42
C ASP A 39 -8.35 -8.93 14.16
N ASN A 40 -8.49 -9.47 12.95
CA ASN A 40 -7.81 -10.69 12.52
C ASN A 40 -6.29 -10.50 12.45
N PHE A 41 -5.82 -9.36 11.94
CA PHE A 41 -4.39 -9.04 11.89
C PHE A 41 -3.77 -8.99 13.29
N TRP A 42 -4.40 -8.32 14.25
CA TRP A 42 -3.89 -8.19 15.61
C TRP A 42 -3.98 -9.51 16.39
N ASN A 43 -4.96 -10.36 16.10
CA ASN A 43 -4.98 -11.72 16.64
C ASN A 43 -3.79 -12.56 16.15
N LEU A 44 -3.45 -12.49 14.86
CA LEU A 44 -2.25 -13.13 14.32
C LEU A 44 -0.96 -12.55 14.93
N ALA A 45 -0.93 -11.23 15.15
CA ALA A 45 0.23 -10.53 15.68
C ALA A 45 0.60 -10.95 17.11
N LYS A 46 -0.33 -11.46 17.93
CA LYS A 46 -0.07 -11.89 19.32
C LYS A 46 1.04 -12.95 19.44
N ALA A 47 1.18 -13.82 18.44
CA ALA A 47 2.19 -14.88 18.41
C ALA A 47 3.46 -14.49 17.63
N SER A 48 3.58 -13.23 17.19
CA SER A 48 4.64 -12.76 16.30
C SER A 48 5.63 -11.85 17.03
N SER A 49 6.88 -11.80 16.55
CA SER A 49 7.87 -10.85 17.07
C SER A 49 7.56 -9.41 16.64
N GLY A 50 8.05 -8.43 17.41
CA GLY A 50 7.88 -7.01 17.08
C GLY A 50 8.41 -6.65 15.68
N ASP A 51 9.56 -7.21 15.30
CA ASP A 51 10.16 -7.01 13.97
C ASP A 51 9.29 -7.59 12.85
N GLN A 52 8.67 -8.74 13.09
CA GLN A 52 7.76 -9.37 12.13
C GLN A 52 6.51 -8.52 11.93
N ILE A 53 5.90 -8.05 13.03
CA ILE A 53 4.74 -7.15 12.99
C ILE A 53 5.09 -5.86 12.24
N LYS A 54 6.26 -5.26 12.51
CA LYS A 54 6.71 -4.04 11.83
C LYS A 54 6.80 -4.24 10.31
N LYS A 55 7.45 -5.31 9.85
CA LYS A 55 7.56 -5.66 8.43
C LYS A 55 6.20 -5.86 7.78
N TRP A 56 5.27 -6.53 8.47
CA TRP A 56 3.93 -6.77 7.95
C TRP A 56 3.13 -5.47 7.83
N LYS A 57 3.19 -4.57 8.83
CA LYS A 57 2.53 -3.26 8.78
C LYS A 57 3.06 -2.41 7.63
N GLU A 58 4.38 -2.32 7.47
CA GLU A 58 5.01 -1.59 6.37
C GLU A 58 4.61 -2.15 4.99
N ALA A 59 4.53 -3.48 4.87
CA ALA A 59 4.12 -4.13 3.64
C ALA A 59 2.64 -3.90 3.31
N LEU A 60 1.76 -3.99 4.31
CA LEU A 60 0.34 -3.66 4.15
C LEU A 60 0.16 -2.21 3.75
N GLU A 61 0.79 -1.27 4.46
CA GLU A 61 0.66 0.16 4.17
C GLU A 61 1.14 0.49 2.75
N CYS A 62 2.32 -0.01 2.36
CA CYS A 62 2.91 0.26 1.07
C CYS A 62 2.11 -0.35 -0.08
N ILE A 63 1.76 -1.63 -0.01
CA ILE A 63 1.08 -2.33 -1.10
C ILE A 63 -0.37 -1.86 -1.21
N SER A 64 -1.10 -1.73 -0.10
CA SER A 64 -2.50 -1.28 -0.14
C SER A 64 -2.66 0.20 -0.49
N GLY A 65 -1.58 1.00 -0.34
CA GLY A 65 -1.54 2.39 -0.80
C GLY A 65 -1.39 2.56 -2.32
N LYS A 66 -1.10 1.49 -3.06
CA LYS A 66 -1.04 1.51 -4.53
C LYS A 66 -2.44 1.51 -5.14
N MET A 67 -2.54 2.00 -6.37
CA MET A 67 -3.76 1.89 -7.15
C MET A 67 -4.11 0.41 -7.33
N GLY A 68 -5.34 0.03 -7.03
CA GLY A 68 -5.81 -1.35 -7.04
C GLY A 68 -7.30 -1.42 -7.30
N LEU A 69 -7.83 -2.65 -7.34
CA LEU A 69 -9.24 -2.93 -7.64
C LEU A 69 -9.96 -3.39 -6.37
N SER A 70 -11.21 -2.99 -6.19
CA SER A 70 -11.99 -3.33 -4.99
C SER A 70 -13.36 -3.88 -5.35
N LEU A 71 -13.69 -5.06 -4.87
CA LEU A 71 -15.03 -5.63 -4.96
C LEU A 71 -15.86 -5.20 -3.74
N LYS A 72 -17.03 -4.60 -4.01
CA LYS A 72 -18.01 -4.27 -2.97
C LYS A 72 -18.96 -5.45 -2.75
N ASN A 73 -19.56 -5.55 -1.56
CA ASN A 73 -20.39 -6.70 -1.15
C ASN A 73 -21.58 -7.04 -2.05
N LYS A 74 -22.07 -6.09 -2.86
CA LYS A 74 -23.23 -6.27 -3.75
C LYS A 74 -22.86 -6.31 -5.24
N SER A 75 -21.57 -6.37 -5.56
CA SER A 75 -21.07 -6.35 -6.94
C SER A 75 -20.97 -7.76 -7.53
N CYS A 76 -21.18 -7.87 -8.84
CA CYS A 76 -21.03 -9.13 -9.58
C CYS A 76 -19.54 -9.55 -9.63
N GLU A 77 -19.25 -10.75 -9.15
CA GLU A 77 -17.87 -11.28 -9.13
C GLU A 77 -17.35 -11.57 -10.55
N ALA A 78 -18.22 -12.03 -11.44
CA ALA A 78 -17.83 -12.33 -12.83
C ALA A 78 -17.38 -11.06 -13.57
N ASP A 79 -18.07 -9.93 -13.36
CA ASP A 79 -17.68 -8.66 -13.98
C ASP A 79 -16.40 -8.10 -13.34
N PHE A 80 -16.25 -8.26 -12.03
CA PHE A 80 -15.01 -7.88 -11.35
C PHE A 80 -13.80 -8.69 -11.84
N ILE A 81 -13.96 -9.99 -12.11
CA ILE A 81 -12.90 -10.80 -12.71
C ILE A 81 -12.53 -10.27 -14.11
N LYS A 82 -13.51 -9.87 -14.93
CA LYS A 82 -13.22 -9.23 -16.24
C LYS A 82 -12.42 -7.94 -16.07
N GLU A 83 -12.75 -7.12 -15.07
CA GLU A 83 -11.98 -5.91 -14.73
C GLU A 83 -10.54 -6.24 -14.32
N ILE A 84 -10.33 -7.27 -13.50
CA ILE A 84 -8.99 -7.76 -13.11
C ILE A 84 -8.20 -8.19 -14.35
N VAL A 85 -8.78 -9.01 -15.22
CA VAL A 85 -8.10 -9.48 -16.45
C VAL A 85 -7.71 -8.29 -17.33
N LYS A 86 -8.62 -7.33 -17.51
CA LYS A 86 -8.35 -6.10 -18.28
C LYS A 86 -7.20 -5.29 -17.68
N GLU A 87 -7.15 -5.17 -16.34
CA GLU A 87 -6.08 -4.48 -15.63
C GLU A 87 -4.73 -5.17 -15.81
N VAL A 88 -4.69 -6.50 -15.67
CA VAL A 88 -3.47 -7.29 -15.86
C VAL A 88 -2.95 -7.18 -17.29
N VAL A 89 -3.82 -7.30 -18.30
CA VAL A 89 -3.44 -7.12 -19.71
C VAL A 89 -2.86 -5.72 -19.94
N ARG A 90 -3.47 -4.67 -19.37
CA ARG A 90 -2.95 -3.30 -19.49
C ARG A 90 -1.56 -3.16 -18.87
N VAL A 91 -1.36 -3.72 -17.67
CA VAL A 91 -0.08 -3.67 -16.98
C VAL A 91 1.00 -4.41 -17.76
N ILE A 92 0.69 -5.61 -18.28
CA ILE A 92 1.62 -6.40 -19.09
C ILE A 92 2.03 -5.63 -20.36
N ALA A 93 1.05 -5.06 -21.08
CA ALA A 93 1.32 -4.25 -22.27
C ALA A 93 2.20 -3.02 -21.94
N ALA A 94 1.99 -2.38 -20.79
CA ALA A 94 2.82 -1.25 -20.36
C ALA A 94 4.26 -1.68 -19.96
N THR A 95 4.44 -2.91 -19.49
CA THR A 95 5.77 -3.46 -19.16
C THR A 95 6.54 -3.99 -20.37
N GLY A 96 5.86 -4.40 -21.43
CA GLY A 96 6.44 -4.95 -22.66
C GLY A 96 7.16 -3.95 -23.57
N LEU A 97 7.33 -2.69 -23.16
CA LEU A 97 8.12 -1.67 -23.86
C LEU A 97 9.56 -1.53 -23.34
N LYS A 98 10.04 -2.52 -22.57
CA LYS A 98 11.41 -2.55 -22.04
C LYS A 98 12.11 -3.85 -22.42
N GLU A 99 12.31 -4.06 -23.72
CA GLU A 99 13.40 -4.92 -24.18
C GLU A 99 14.66 -4.04 -24.31
N GLU A 100 15.58 -4.31 -23.37
CA GLU A 100 17.03 -4.05 -23.24
C GLU A 100 17.68 -2.79 -23.84
N GLU A 101 18.33 -2.00 -22.96
CA GLU A 101 19.78 -1.79 -23.05
C GLU A 101 20.31 -1.23 -21.72
N GLU A 102 21.38 -1.84 -21.19
CA GLU A 102 22.29 -1.14 -20.30
C GLU A 102 22.84 0.07 -21.05
N ASN A 103 22.28 1.25 -20.84
CA ASN A 103 23.00 2.48 -21.11
C ASN A 103 22.68 3.56 -20.09
N HIS A 104 23.77 3.93 -19.43
CA HIS A 104 23.97 5.02 -18.51
C HIS A 104 23.40 6.35 -19.02
N PHE A 105 22.31 6.83 -18.42
CA PHE A 105 22.10 8.28 -18.33
C PHE A 105 21.43 8.64 -17.01
N GLU A 106 22.25 9.12 -16.09
CA GLU A 106 21.80 9.67 -14.84
C GLU A 106 21.10 11.02 -15.05
N LYS A 107 19.97 11.16 -14.34
CA LYS A 107 19.24 12.39 -13.98
C LYS A 107 18.20 12.90 -14.98
N LYS A 108 16.91 12.74 -14.61
CA LYS A 108 16.15 13.86 -13.99
C LYS A 108 14.88 13.42 -13.22
N ARG A 109 14.99 13.58 -11.90
CA ARG A 109 13.96 14.01 -10.91
C ARG A 109 12.82 13.07 -10.48
N ARG A 110 13.15 12.30 -9.44
CA ARG A 110 12.44 12.12 -8.15
C ARG A 110 11.17 13.01 -7.97
N LYS A 111 10.00 12.37 -7.86
CA LYS A 111 9.04 12.67 -6.79
C LYS A 111 9.08 11.49 -5.84
N ASP A 112 10.04 11.54 -4.92
CA ASP A 112 10.05 10.64 -3.78
C ASP A 112 8.77 10.90 -2.99
N CYS A 113 8.01 9.84 -2.75
CA CYS A 113 6.98 9.85 -1.71
C CYS A 113 7.68 10.21 -0.39
N ASN A 114 7.52 11.46 0.03
CA ASN A 114 7.96 11.89 1.35
C ASN A 114 7.03 11.28 2.40
N CYS A 115 7.34 10.05 2.82
CA CYS A 115 6.78 9.47 4.03
C CYS A 115 7.59 10.03 5.20
N SER A 116 7.26 11.24 5.64
CA SER A 116 7.74 11.78 6.92
C SER A 116 6.75 11.32 7.99
N CYS A 117 7.08 10.21 8.65
CA CYS A 117 6.50 9.91 9.95
C CYS A 117 7.24 10.76 10.99
N GLU A 118 6.84 12.01 11.14
CA GLU A 118 7.13 12.81 12.34
C GLU A 118 5.80 13.25 12.95
N LEU A 119 5.56 12.82 14.20
CA LEU A 119 4.49 13.33 15.04
C LEU A 119 4.85 14.77 15.44
N PRO A 120 4.00 15.78 15.18
CA PRO A 120 4.21 17.08 15.79
C PRO A 120 3.59 17.12 17.20
N ASP A 121 4.41 17.48 18.18
CA ASP A 121 4.01 17.87 19.52
C ASP A 121 2.97 19.00 19.48
N PHE A 122 1.82 18.75 20.07
CA PHE A 122 0.77 19.75 20.26
C PHE A 122 1.20 20.77 21.33
N LYS A 123 1.84 21.87 20.92
CA LYS A 123 2.00 23.04 21.79
C LYS A 123 0.68 23.81 21.87
N ARG A 124 0.07 23.76 23.05
CA ARG A 124 -1.12 24.54 23.45
C ARG A 124 -0.79 26.04 23.33
N SER A 125 -1.45 26.74 22.41
CA SER A 125 -1.40 28.20 22.32
C SER A 125 -2.11 28.83 23.53
N LYS A 126 -1.46 29.81 24.16
CA LYS A 126 -2.07 30.71 25.16
C LYS A 126 -3.11 31.59 24.46
N PRO A 127 -4.31 31.81 25.03
CA PRO A 127 -5.18 32.87 24.58
C PRO A 127 -4.63 34.23 25.04
N GLU A 128 -4.63 35.16 24.11
CA GLU A 128 -4.32 36.57 24.24
C GLU A 128 -5.34 37.27 25.15
N LYS A 129 -4.87 38.25 25.93
CA LYS A 129 -5.67 38.99 26.90
C LYS A 129 -6.71 39.84 26.18
N VAL A 130 -7.99 39.69 26.55
CA VAL A 130 -8.99 40.75 26.34
C VAL A 130 -9.10 41.52 27.65
N VAL A 131 -8.77 42.81 27.56
CA VAL A 131 -8.90 43.80 28.63
C VAL A 131 -10.34 44.27 28.69
N MET A 132 -10.96 44.21 29.89
CA MET A 132 -11.86 45.22 30.44
C MET A 132 -11.64 45.28 31.95
#